data_AF-A0A7X6S0A8-F1
#
_entry.id   AF-A0A7X6S0A8-F1
#
_cell.length_a   1.000
_cell.length_b   1.000
_cell.length_c   1.000
_cell.angle_alpha   90.00
_cell.angle_beta   90.00
_cell.angle_gamma   90.00
#
_symmetry.space_group_name_H-M   'P 1'
#
loop_
_entity.id
_entity.type
_entity.pdbx_description
1 polymer ?
#
loop_
_entity_poly.entity_id
_entity_poly.type
_entity_poly.pdbx_seq_one_letter_code
_entity_poly.pdbx_strand_id
1 'polypeptide(L)'
;MSSEMTSPPEPVAVWVDESGQLMSDLGSVDTQCHATVRARHCPERAQCVLLHRAPGPRLIFGELMSELDDEAGIYLETHAKKLDADLISITVDHVGPDGPAGSWRYRLLPMRWKTADGWRDTDARLAVWPD
;
A
#
# COMPACT_ATOMS: atom_id res chain seq x y z
N MET A 1 5.67 26.85 -28.89
CA MET A 1 5.03 26.37 -27.64
C MET A 1 5.78 25.12 -27.25
N SER A 2 6.74 25.25 -26.33
CA SER A 2 7.56 24.14 -25.88
C SER A 2 6.69 23.26 -24.99
N SER A 3 6.43 22.03 -25.42
CA SER A 3 5.94 20.99 -24.54
C SER A 3 7.02 20.75 -23.49
N GLU A 4 6.83 21.25 -22.27
CA GLU A 4 7.59 20.75 -21.12
C GLU A 4 7.30 19.26 -21.03
N MET A 5 8.24 18.44 -21.52
CA MET A 5 8.32 17.05 -21.13
C MET A 5 8.67 17.08 -19.65
N THR A 6 7.65 17.10 -18.78
CA THR A 6 7.83 16.80 -17.37
C THR A 6 8.47 15.43 -17.30
N SER A 7 9.75 15.38 -16.95
CA SER A 7 10.45 14.14 -16.68
C SER A 7 9.60 13.30 -15.72
N PRO A 8 9.52 11.98 -15.92
CA PRO A 8 8.81 11.14 -14.96
C PRO A 8 9.42 11.36 -13.57
N PRO A 9 8.58 11.41 -12.51
CA PRO A 9 9.06 11.64 -11.17
C PRO A 9 10.13 10.61 -10.80
N GLU A 10 11.18 11.05 -10.11
CA GLU A 10 12.26 10.15 -9.69
C GLU A 10 11.70 9.03 -8.79
N PRO A 11 12.12 7.77 -8.98
CA PRO A 11 11.61 6.66 -8.18
C PRO A 11 12.10 6.77 -6.74
N VAL A 12 11.19 6.62 -5.78
CA VAL A 12 11.49 6.54 -4.36
C VAL A 12 12.25 5.24 -4.06
N ALA A 13 13.38 5.32 -3.35
CA ALA A 13 14.07 4.13 -2.90
C ALA A 13 13.28 3.44 -1.78
N VAL A 14 13.17 2.12 -1.86
CA VAL A 14 12.59 1.26 -0.81
C VAL A 14 13.55 0.12 -0.50
N TRP A 15 13.73 -0.19 0.78
CA TRP A 15 14.68 -1.21 1.24
C TRP A 15 14.21 -1.88 2.52
N VAL A 16 14.81 -3.02 2.84
CA VAL A 16 14.71 -3.65 4.16
C VAL A 16 15.92 -3.21 4.97
N ASP A 17 15.70 -2.67 6.17
CA ASP A 17 16.78 -2.28 7.07
C ASP A 17 17.35 -3.48 7.85
N GLU A 18 18.35 -3.24 8.69
CA GLU A 18 19.02 -4.28 9.48
C GLU A 18 18.08 -4.99 10.49
N SER A 19 16.94 -4.38 10.82
CA SER A 19 15.93 -4.96 11.70
C SER A 19 14.88 -5.79 10.97
N GLY A 20 14.96 -5.87 9.64
CA GLY A 20 13.94 -6.51 8.82
C GLY A 20 12.74 -5.62 8.53
N GLN A 21 12.80 -4.33 8.87
CA GLN A 21 11.70 -3.40 8.63
C GLN A 21 11.77 -2.81 7.21
N LEU A 22 10.61 -2.69 6.57
CA LEU A 22 10.49 -2.06 5.26
C LEU A 22 10.54 -0.53 5.40
N MET A 23 11.46 0.09 4.66
CA MET A 23 11.78 1.50 4.73
C MET A 23 11.76 2.13 3.33
N SER A 24 11.54 3.44 3.28
CA SER A 24 11.64 4.24 2.06
C SER A 24 12.34 5.57 2.32
N ASP A 25 12.72 6.30 1.27
CA ASP A 25 13.26 7.67 1.43
C ASP A 25 12.27 8.60 2.15
N LEU A 26 10.98 8.26 2.14
CA LEU A 26 9.90 9.00 2.80
C LEU A 26 9.58 8.48 4.20
N GLY A 27 10.33 7.49 4.72
CA GLY A 27 10.14 6.88 6.04
C GLY A 27 9.64 5.44 5.98
N SER A 28 9.25 4.91 7.14
CA SER A 28 8.82 3.51 7.28
C SER A 28 7.59 3.17 6.45
N VAL A 29 7.63 2.01 5.80
CA VAL A 29 6.52 1.46 5.04
C VAL A 29 5.77 0.47 5.91
N ASP A 30 4.46 0.62 5.97
CA ASP A 30 3.60 -0.24 6.74
C ASP A 30 3.34 -1.57 6.01
N THR A 31 3.85 -2.65 6.59
CA THR A 31 3.65 -4.03 6.12
C THR A 31 2.71 -4.84 7.01
N GLN A 32 2.19 -4.26 8.09
CA GLN A 32 1.35 -4.98 9.06
C GLN A 32 -0.13 -4.61 8.93
N CYS A 33 -0.50 -3.92 7.85
CA CYS A 33 -1.88 -3.61 7.53
C CYS A 33 -2.56 -4.82 6.89
N HIS A 34 -3.10 -5.71 7.73
CA HIS A 34 -3.83 -6.90 7.30
C HIS A 34 -5.33 -6.69 7.38
N ALA A 35 -6.06 -7.33 6.47
CA ALA A 35 -7.49 -7.40 6.59
C ALA A 35 -8.07 -8.73 6.17
N THR A 36 -9.28 -8.94 6.68
CA THR A 36 -10.03 -10.17 6.63
C THR A 36 -11.39 -9.91 6.02
N VAL A 37 -11.89 -10.85 5.22
CA VAL A 37 -13.28 -10.86 4.79
C VAL A 37 -14.08 -11.77 5.72
N ARG A 38 -15.09 -11.22 6.41
CA ARG A 38 -15.97 -11.98 7.30
C ARG A 38 -17.38 -12.07 6.73
N ALA A 39 -17.87 -13.30 6.54
CA ALA A 39 -19.24 -13.53 6.10
C ALA A 39 -20.23 -13.27 7.25
N ARG A 40 -21.34 -12.58 6.95
CA ARG A 40 -22.47 -12.34 7.87
C ARG A 40 -22.08 -11.72 9.23
N HIS A 41 -20.99 -10.93 9.25
CA HIS A 41 -20.58 -10.20 10.46
C HIS A 41 -21.57 -9.05 10.78
N CYS A 42 -21.93 -8.25 9.77
CA CYS A 42 -23.03 -7.28 9.88
C CYS A 42 -24.38 -7.90 9.44
N PRO A 43 -25.49 -7.66 10.16
CA PRO A 43 -26.81 -8.20 9.80
C PRO A 43 -27.29 -7.84 8.39
N GLU A 44 -26.90 -6.66 7.90
CA GLU A 44 -27.32 -6.13 6.60
C GLU A 44 -26.37 -6.50 5.44
N ARG A 45 -25.28 -7.22 5.70
CA ARG A 45 -24.23 -7.49 4.69
C ARG A 45 -23.88 -8.96 4.59
N ALA A 46 -23.72 -9.44 3.36
CA ALA A 46 -23.30 -10.81 3.09
C ALA A 46 -21.84 -11.05 3.52
N GLN A 47 -20.97 -10.07 3.28
CA GLN A 47 -19.56 -10.08 3.65
C GLN A 47 -19.14 -8.68 4.10
N CYS A 48 -18.33 -8.60 5.16
CA CYS A 48 -17.68 -7.39 5.61
C CYS A 48 -16.18 -7.51 5.37
N VAL A 49 -15.58 -6.43 4.89
CA VAL A 49 -14.13 -6.27 4.79
C VAL A 49 -13.62 -5.53 6.02
N LEU A 50 -12.66 -6.11 6.74
CA LEU A 50 -12.23 -5.63 8.05
C LEU A 50 -10.71 -5.52 8.15
N LEU A 51 -10.21 -4.33 8.52
CA LEU A 51 -8.81 -4.10 8.88
C LEU A 51 -8.59 -4.31 10.36
N HIS A 52 -7.50 -4.97 10.76
CA HIS A 52 -7.18 -5.16 12.18
C HIS A 52 -6.76 -3.86 12.88
N ARG A 53 -6.15 -2.94 12.11
CA ARG A 53 -5.83 -1.58 12.52
C ARG A 53 -5.87 -0.64 11.32
N ALA A 54 -5.92 0.66 11.58
CA ALA A 54 -5.76 1.65 10.51
C ALA A 54 -4.41 1.45 9.79
N PRO A 55 -4.38 1.60 8.46
CA PRO A 55 -3.14 1.58 7.69
C PRO A 55 -2.28 2.79 8.07
N GLY A 56 -0.97 2.60 7.97
CA GLY A 56 0.01 3.66 8.11
C GLY A 56 0.01 4.62 6.92
N PRO A 57 0.81 5.69 6.98
CA PRO A 57 0.88 6.71 5.94
C PRO A 57 1.56 6.23 4.64
N ARG A 58 2.22 5.07 4.65
CA ARG A 58 3.01 4.55 3.51
C ARG A 58 2.77 3.05 3.36
N LEU A 59 2.44 2.59 2.16
CA LEU A 59 2.14 1.18 1.83
C LEU A 59 2.76 0.83 0.47
N ILE A 60 2.93 -0.47 0.17
CA ILE A 60 3.34 -0.92 -1.17
C ILE A 60 2.11 -1.30 -2.00
N PHE A 61 1.88 -0.65 -3.13
CA PHE A 61 0.81 -1.01 -4.05
C PHE A 61 1.36 -1.76 -5.27
N GLY A 62 1.02 -3.03 -5.41
CA GLY A 62 1.46 -3.90 -6.50
C GLY A 62 2.15 -5.16 -5.99
N GLU A 63 2.87 -5.85 -6.89
CA GLU A 63 3.62 -7.07 -6.57
C GLU A 63 4.76 -6.81 -5.58
N LEU A 64 4.78 -7.55 -4.46
CA LEU A 64 5.87 -7.52 -3.50
C LEU A 64 7.08 -8.30 -4.02
N MET A 65 8.27 -8.02 -3.49
CA MET A 65 9.41 -8.91 -3.71
C MET A 65 9.10 -10.28 -3.12
N SER A 66 9.36 -11.35 -3.87
CA SER A 66 9.13 -12.75 -3.47
C SER A 66 9.83 -13.20 -2.18
N GLU A 67 10.79 -12.40 -1.68
CA GLU A 67 11.51 -12.64 -0.42
C GLU A 67 10.82 -12.01 0.79
N LEU A 68 9.84 -11.13 0.55
CA LEU A 68 8.90 -10.61 1.54
C LEU A 68 7.70 -11.55 1.53
N ASP A 69 7.77 -12.58 2.39
CA ASP A 69 6.75 -13.59 2.72
C ASP A 69 5.38 -13.40 2.03
N ASP A 70 5.02 -14.39 1.20
CA ASP A 70 3.95 -14.39 0.20
C ASP A 70 2.52 -14.30 0.79
N GLU A 71 2.36 -14.41 2.11
CA GLU A 71 1.08 -14.19 2.80
C GLU A 71 0.98 -12.82 3.51
N ALA A 72 2.10 -12.11 3.70
CA ALA A 72 2.17 -10.87 4.48
C ALA A 72 2.10 -9.62 3.60
N GLY A 73 0.98 -9.41 2.90
CA GLY A 73 0.81 -8.16 2.13
C GLY A 73 -0.24 -8.15 1.03
N ILE A 74 -1.03 -9.22 0.89
CA ILE A 74 -2.13 -9.36 -0.08
C ILE A 74 -3.34 -8.50 0.30
N TYR A 75 -3.12 -7.22 0.60
CA TYR A 75 -4.20 -6.28 0.83
C TYR A 75 -4.32 -5.23 -0.27
N LEU A 76 -3.24 -5.02 -1.01
CA LEU A 76 -3.10 -3.76 -1.73
C LEU A 76 -3.71 -3.82 -3.14
N GLU A 77 -3.83 -4.98 -3.77
CA GLU A 77 -4.50 -5.06 -5.07
C GLU A 77 -6.00 -5.39 -4.98
N THR A 78 -6.43 -6.21 -4.01
CA THR A 78 -7.80 -6.76 -3.97
C THR A 78 -8.84 -5.80 -3.42
N HIS A 79 -8.46 -4.82 -2.59
CA HIS A 79 -9.41 -3.92 -1.90
C HIS A 79 -9.18 -2.43 -2.15
N ALA A 80 -8.08 -2.07 -2.82
CA ALA A 80 -7.87 -0.71 -3.25
C ALA A 80 -8.60 -0.42 -4.57
N LYS A 81 -9.35 0.68 -4.60
CA LYS A 81 -9.95 1.20 -5.83
C LYS A 81 -8.99 2.23 -6.45
N LYS A 82 -8.54 1.99 -7.68
CA LYS A 82 -7.89 3.03 -8.49
C LYS A 82 -8.90 4.14 -8.79
N LEU A 83 -8.57 5.36 -8.39
CA LEU A 83 -9.34 6.58 -8.68
C LEU A 83 -8.76 7.34 -9.87
N ASP A 84 -7.45 7.30 -10.04
CA ASP A 84 -6.69 7.86 -11.17
C ASP A 84 -5.41 7.01 -11.40
N ALA A 85 -4.55 7.42 -12.34
CA ALA A 85 -3.28 6.77 -12.65
C ALA A 85 -2.35 6.71 -11.43
N ASP A 86 -2.34 7.75 -10.61
CA ASP A 86 -1.47 7.90 -9.43
C ASP A 86 -2.27 8.04 -8.12
N LEU A 87 -3.55 7.67 -8.10
CA LEU A 87 -4.40 7.83 -6.92
C LEU A 87 -5.25 6.59 -6.66
N ILE A 88 -5.17 6.08 -5.42
CA ILE A 88 -6.00 4.97 -4.96
C ILE A 88 -6.81 5.37 -3.72
N SER A 89 -7.88 4.63 -3.47
CA SER A 89 -8.67 4.67 -2.24
C SER A 89 -8.78 3.28 -1.66
N ILE A 90 -8.56 3.15 -0.35
CA ILE A 90 -8.85 1.94 0.42
C ILE A 90 -10.09 2.25 1.25
N THR A 91 -11.12 1.41 1.14
CA THR A 91 -12.36 1.54 1.91
C THR A 91 -12.71 0.19 2.50
N VAL A 92 -12.94 0.17 3.82
CA VAL A 92 -13.30 -1.05 4.56
C VAL A 92 -14.51 -0.79 5.44
N ASP A 93 -15.20 -1.86 5.79
CA ASP A 93 -16.44 -1.79 6.57
C ASP A 93 -16.16 -1.59 8.05
N HIS A 94 -15.05 -2.14 8.54
CA HIS A 94 -14.64 -2.04 9.94
C HIS A 94 -13.14 -1.88 10.09
N VAL A 95 -12.74 -1.02 11.03
CA VAL A 95 -11.38 -0.91 11.54
C VAL A 95 -11.34 -1.45 12.97
N GLY A 96 -10.81 -2.65 13.14
CA GLY A 96 -10.96 -3.48 14.33
C GLY A 96 -12.21 -4.36 14.27
N PRO A 97 -12.40 -5.30 15.22
CA PRO A 97 -13.46 -6.32 15.20
C PRO A 97 -14.87 -5.80 14.93
N ASP A 98 -15.23 -4.68 15.53
CA ASP A 98 -16.55 -4.03 15.39
C ASP A 98 -16.41 -2.51 15.30
N GLY A 99 -15.27 -2.04 14.77
CA GLY A 99 -15.01 -0.61 14.66
C GLY A 99 -15.79 0.06 13.53
N PRO A 100 -15.70 1.39 13.43
CA PRO A 100 -16.34 2.13 12.35
C PRO A 100 -15.72 1.78 11.00
N ALA A 101 -16.44 2.10 9.92
CA ALA A 101 -15.89 2.06 8.57
C ALA A 101 -14.70 2.99 8.43
N GLY A 102 -13.75 2.61 7.58
CA GLY A 102 -12.52 3.34 7.33
C GLY A 102 -12.36 3.67 5.85
N SER A 103 -11.82 4.86 5.55
CA SER A 103 -11.46 5.24 4.19
C SER A 103 -10.18 6.05 4.18
N TRP A 104 -9.26 5.68 3.30
CA TRP A 104 -7.97 6.35 3.11
C TRP A 104 -7.69 6.54 1.64
N ARG A 105 -7.01 7.63 1.30
CA ARG A 105 -6.55 7.91 -0.06
C ARG A 105 -5.03 7.94 -0.05
N TYR A 106 -4.43 7.42 -1.10
CA TYR A 106 -2.98 7.41 -1.26
C TYR A 106 -2.60 7.85 -2.66
N ARG A 107 -1.59 8.71 -2.76
CA ARG A 107 -0.89 8.97 -4.01
C ARG A 107 0.10 7.85 -4.25
N LEU A 108 0.16 7.33 -5.47
CA LEU A 108 1.10 6.32 -5.92
C LEU A 108 2.34 7.00 -6.51
N LEU A 109 3.49 6.76 -5.90
CA LEU A 109 4.78 7.21 -6.41
C LEU A 109 5.51 6.04 -7.09
N PRO A 110 6.26 6.29 -8.18
CA PRO A 110 7.19 5.29 -8.68
C PRO A 110 8.20 4.95 -7.58
N MET A 111 8.62 3.69 -7.54
CA MET A 111 9.62 3.23 -6.58
C MET A 111 10.61 2.28 -7.23
N ARG A 112 11.75 2.10 -6.55
CA ARG A 112 12.75 1.10 -6.88
C ARG A 112 13.29 0.47 -5.61
N TRP A 113 13.66 -0.80 -5.69
CA TRP A 113 14.26 -1.53 -4.58
C TRP A 113 15.74 -1.21 -4.48
N LYS A 114 16.21 -0.89 -3.28
CA LYS A 114 17.63 -0.86 -2.92
C LYS A 114 17.96 -2.17 -2.22
N THR A 115 18.73 -3.02 -2.89
CA THR A 115 19.16 -4.34 -2.42
C THR A 115 20.65 -4.33 -2.11
N ALA A 116 21.17 -5.43 -1.53
CA ALA A 116 22.60 -5.60 -1.31
C ALA A 116 23.40 -5.59 -2.63
N ASP A 117 22.80 -6.09 -3.71
CA ASP A 117 23.42 -6.22 -5.04
C ASP A 117 23.22 -4.98 -5.92
N GLY A 118 22.49 -3.96 -5.46
CA GLY A 118 22.29 -2.69 -6.15
C GLY A 118 20.83 -2.26 -6.23
N TRP A 119 20.45 -1.66 -7.36
CA TRP A 119 19.09 -1.18 -7.60
C TRP A 119 18.29 -2.18 -8.43
N ARG A 120 17.04 -2.42 -8.06
CA ARG A 120 16.10 -3.26 -8.81
C ARG A 120 14.82 -2.48 -9.10
N ASP A 121 14.48 -2.41 -10.39
CA ASP A 121 13.23 -1.79 -10.85
C ASP A 121 12.02 -2.68 -10.53
N THR A 122 10.85 -2.06 -10.44
CA THR A 122 9.59 -2.74 -10.12
C THR A 122 8.39 -1.98 -10.69
N ASP A 123 7.32 -2.72 -11.00
CA ASP A 123 6.02 -2.16 -11.33
C ASP A 123 5.21 -1.77 -10.07
N ALA A 124 5.67 -2.16 -8.88
CA ALA A 124 5.11 -1.70 -7.62
C ALA A 124 5.23 -0.17 -7.50
N ARG A 125 4.37 0.39 -6.65
CA ARG A 125 4.31 1.82 -6.33
C ARG A 125 4.32 2.00 -4.82
N LEU A 126 4.97 3.06 -4.35
CA LEU A 126 4.83 3.47 -2.97
C LEU A 126 3.55 4.31 -2.84
N ALA A 127 2.56 3.78 -2.15
CA ALA A 127 1.33 4.48 -1.81
C ALA A 127 1.59 5.36 -0.58
N VAL A 128 1.45 6.68 -0.73
CA VAL A 128 1.71 7.68 0.32
C VAL A 128 0.44 8.47 0.62
N TRP A 129 0.06 8.57 1.89
CA TRP A 129 -1.07 9.37 2.34
C TRP A 129 -0.78 10.83 1.95
N PRO A 130 -1.69 11.52 1.23
CA PRO A 130 -1.54 12.95 0.96
C PRO A 130 -1.76 13.73 2.27
N ASP A 131 -0.73 14.40 2.77
CA ASP A 131 -0.86 15.38 3.86
C ASP A 131 -1.99 16.40 3.60
#